data_AF-A0A800LQR6-F1
#
_entry.id   AF-A0A800LQR6-F1
#
_cell.length_a   1.000
_cell.length_b   1.000
_cell.length_c   1.000
_cell.angle_alpha   90.00
_cell.angle_beta   90.00
_cell.angle_gamma   90.00
#
_symmetry.space_group_name_H-M   'P 1'
#
loop_
_entity.id
_entity.type
_entity.pdbx_description
1 polymer ?
#
loop_
_entity_poly.entity_id
_entity_poly.type
_entity_poly.pdbx_seq_one_letter_code
_entity_poly.pdbx_strand_id
1 'polypeptide(L)'
;MLIKLVKRISFFSLTAVAITSLLLSADVSANLAPQTAAGTATELSDQRVTPTTTSTPPPTTTSTPPPTTTSTPPPTTTSTPPPTTTIDSNSLERILLVEYLWGSATDVETRELQGVLNISIDGIYGNQTRTAHVDRLIAMGLVLDGVPAVPVAAPKNACDVTISYSCYPGYSGNHQAELVEYFETQLPQYLIDTTRGLQIINGCTPSAAYIGRPVDPCTVNVFDMPGWGADGSTGNAWAYSIWISDATFSSTRKLEYVALHEASHAAAILVWRHCYTPEGVSYRYWLEDLAAAVPGIDSDIHHQELLADFMVSFWAPGASWRGSYTGSVLPSAELLAGIQEAVDSCDPNTVYKGPGPAAF
;
A
#
# COMPACT_ATOMS: atom_id res chain seq x y z
N MET A 1 -48.27 -5.70 67.46
CA MET A 1 -47.90 -7.00 66.88
C MET A 1 -46.44 -6.87 66.43
N LEU A 2 -45.53 -7.63 67.08
CA LEU A 2 -44.09 -7.90 66.83
C LEU A 2 -43.18 -6.74 66.33
N ILE A 3 -42.34 -6.10 67.14
CA ILE A 3 -41.04 -6.49 67.76
C ILE A 3 -39.87 -6.69 66.78
N LYS A 4 -38.85 -5.84 67.00
CA LYS A 4 -37.47 -5.77 66.47
C LYS A 4 -36.73 -7.12 66.43
N LEU A 5 -35.82 -7.32 65.47
CA LEU A 5 -34.49 -7.87 65.80
C LEU A 5 -33.39 -7.43 64.82
N VAL A 6 -32.34 -6.88 65.43
CA VAL A 6 -31.01 -6.58 64.91
C VAL A 6 -30.18 -7.87 64.89
N LYS A 7 -29.36 -8.11 63.86
CA LYS A 7 -28.04 -8.73 64.09
C LYS A 7 -27.00 -8.28 63.08
N ARG A 8 -25.86 -7.94 63.65
CA ARG A 8 -24.61 -7.38 63.14
C ARG A 8 -23.54 -8.48 63.39
N ILE A 9 -22.35 -8.35 62.79
CA ILE A 9 -21.05 -8.97 63.19
C ILE A 9 -20.82 -10.40 62.63
N SER A 10 -19.69 -10.83 62.03
CA SER A 10 -18.24 -10.48 62.04
C SER A 10 -17.65 -10.65 60.61
N PHE A 11 -16.63 -9.94 60.10
CA PHE A 11 -15.21 -9.75 60.50
C PHE A 11 -14.34 -11.02 60.59
N PHE A 12 -13.55 -11.28 59.54
CA PHE A 12 -12.19 -11.86 59.50
C PHE A 12 -11.65 -11.63 58.07
N SER A 13 -10.37 -11.51 57.75
CA SER A 13 -9.17 -10.92 58.36
C SER A 13 -8.13 -10.85 57.23
N LEU A 14 -7.26 -9.85 57.28
CA LEU A 14 -6.07 -9.64 56.43
C LEU A 14 -5.21 -10.90 56.26
N THR A 15 -4.55 -11.02 55.09
CA THR A 15 -3.08 -11.12 54.90
C THR A 15 -2.77 -11.29 53.41
N ALA A 16 -2.21 -10.27 52.75
CA ALA A 16 -0.77 -10.09 52.51
C ALA A 16 -0.13 -11.22 51.68
N VAL A 17 0.01 -11.00 50.37
CA VAL A 17 0.92 -11.78 49.50
C VAL A 17 2.10 -10.88 49.15
N ALA A 18 3.28 -11.36 49.51
CA ALA A 18 4.55 -10.68 49.39
C ALA A 18 5.02 -10.58 47.93
N ILE A 19 5.47 -9.38 47.56
CA ILE A 19 6.24 -9.10 46.35
C ILE A 19 7.67 -9.59 46.62
N THR A 20 8.13 -10.56 45.85
CA THR A 20 9.52 -11.02 45.89
C THR A 20 10.24 -10.48 44.67
N SER A 21 11.01 -9.42 44.86
CA SER A 21 11.94 -8.88 43.87
C SER A 21 13.14 -9.81 43.72
N LEU A 22 13.30 -10.42 42.54
CA LEU A 22 14.52 -11.16 42.19
C LEU A 22 15.38 -10.28 41.27
N LEU A 23 16.45 -9.73 41.84
CA LEU A 23 17.53 -9.07 41.12
C LEU A 23 18.39 -10.17 40.47
N LEU A 24 18.42 -10.22 39.13
CA LEU A 24 19.46 -10.93 38.39
C LEU A 24 20.52 -9.90 37.98
N SER A 25 21.68 -9.97 38.63
CA SER A 25 22.90 -9.30 38.24
C SER A 25 23.47 -9.96 36.99
N ALA A 26 23.61 -9.20 35.90
CA ALA A 26 24.42 -9.61 34.76
C ALA A 26 25.76 -8.86 34.83
N ASP A 27 26.84 -9.61 35.01
CA ASP A 27 28.21 -9.11 34.97
C ASP A 27 28.58 -8.67 33.55
N VAL A 28 28.70 -7.37 33.34
CA VAL A 28 29.33 -6.79 32.14
C VAL A 28 30.82 -6.64 32.42
N SER A 29 31.62 -7.61 31.98
CA SER A 29 33.06 -7.41 31.82
C SER A 29 33.33 -6.67 30.51
N ALA A 30 33.54 -5.36 30.62
CA ALA A 30 34.17 -4.58 29.57
C ALA A 30 35.66 -4.90 29.52
N ASN A 31 36.17 -5.33 28.35
CA ASN A 31 37.61 -5.35 28.10
C ASN A 31 37.88 -4.53 26.84
N LEU A 32 38.34 -3.30 27.06
CA LEU A 32 38.96 -2.45 26.04
C LEU A 32 40.45 -2.79 25.97
N ALA A 33 40.92 -3.19 24.78
CA ALA A 33 42.25 -2.84 24.31
C ALA A 33 42.32 -2.98 22.78
N PRO A 34 42.71 -1.91 22.05
CA PRO A 34 42.95 -1.95 20.61
C PRO A 34 44.38 -2.42 20.32
N GLN A 35 44.54 -3.39 19.39
CA GLN A 35 45.85 -3.68 18.80
C GLN A 35 45.95 -3.05 17.41
N THR A 36 46.70 -1.96 17.37
CA THR A 36 47.37 -1.44 16.19
C THR A 36 48.62 -2.30 15.96
N ALA A 37 48.77 -2.88 14.76
CA ALA A 37 50.06 -3.37 14.29
C ALA A 37 50.21 -2.99 12.82
N ALA A 38 51.03 -1.98 12.60
CA ALA A 38 51.58 -1.63 11.30
C ALA A 38 52.57 -2.73 10.87
N GLY A 39 52.40 -3.23 9.64
CA GLY A 39 53.34 -4.12 8.97
C GLY A 39 53.69 -3.51 7.61
N THR A 40 54.85 -2.89 7.54
CA THR A 40 55.43 -2.23 6.37
C THR A 40 55.93 -3.23 5.33
N ALA A 41 55.62 -2.91 4.07
CA ALA A 41 56.28 -3.18 2.79
C ALA A 41 57.12 -4.46 2.60
N THR A 42 56.77 -5.22 1.56
CA THR A 42 57.74 -5.84 0.66
C THR A 42 57.34 -5.50 -0.77
N GLU A 43 58.28 -4.83 -1.44
CA GLU A 43 58.26 -4.41 -2.84
C GLU A 43 58.73 -5.59 -3.70
N LEU A 44 58.03 -5.89 -4.80
CA LEU A 44 58.57 -6.66 -5.94
C LEU A 44 57.82 -6.30 -7.23
N SER A 45 58.54 -5.53 -8.04
CA SER A 45 58.44 -5.18 -9.45
C SER A 45 57.58 -6.04 -10.40
N ASP A 46 56.69 -5.34 -11.12
CA ASP A 46 56.54 -5.25 -12.59
C ASP A 46 56.60 -6.53 -13.47
N GLN A 47 55.47 -6.89 -14.10
CA GLN A 47 55.44 -7.07 -15.56
C GLN A 47 54.02 -7.16 -16.15
N ARG A 48 53.71 -6.19 -17.02
CA ARG A 48 52.61 -6.16 -17.98
C ARG A 48 52.87 -7.18 -19.10
N VAL A 49 51.92 -8.08 -19.38
CA VAL A 49 51.92 -8.91 -20.60
C VAL A 49 50.55 -8.87 -21.29
N THR A 50 50.59 -8.45 -22.55
CA THR A 50 49.53 -8.31 -23.57
C THR A 50 49.03 -9.69 -24.05
N PRO A 51 47.75 -9.85 -24.47
CA PRO A 51 47.29 -11.10 -25.06
C PRO A 51 47.70 -11.25 -26.54
N THR A 52 48.24 -12.41 -26.89
CA THR A 52 48.66 -12.81 -28.24
C THR A 52 47.56 -13.60 -28.95
N THR A 53 47.25 -13.19 -30.18
CA THR A 53 46.43 -13.90 -31.17
C THR A 53 47.23 -15.00 -31.88
N THR A 54 46.65 -16.20 -32.03
CA THR A 54 47.19 -17.26 -32.90
C THR A 54 46.12 -17.73 -33.88
N SER A 55 46.42 -17.60 -35.17
CA SER A 55 45.65 -18.02 -36.33
C SER A 55 46.04 -19.43 -36.81
N THR A 56 45.05 -20.25 -37.19
CA THR A 56 45.24 -21.54 -37.87
C THR A 56 44.37 -21.57 -39.15
N PRO A 57 44.86 -22.06 -40.31
CA PRO A 57 44.11 -22.04 -41.56
C PRO A 57 43.14 -23.22 -41.71
N PRO A 58 42.06 -23.09 -42.51
CA PRO A 58 41.09 -24.16 -42.76
C PRO A 58 41.50 -25.06 -43.96
N PRO A 59 41.01 -26.32 -44.02
CA PRO A 59 41.17 -27.18 -45.20
C PRO A 59 40.15 -26.83 -46.30
N THR A 60 40.59 -26.97 -47.54
CA THR A 60 39.81 -26.77 -48.77
C THR A 60 39.07 -28.05 -49.15
N THR A 61 37.74 -28.02 -49.30
CA THR A 61 37.01 -29.00 -50.11
C THR A 61 35.86 -28.37 -50.91
N THR A 62 35.85 -28.78 -52.17
CA THR A 62 34.96 -28.61 -53.32
C THR A 62 33.48 -28.27 -53.06
N SER A 63 33.01 -27.20 -53.70
CA SER A 63 31.60 -26.78 -53.72
C SER A 63 30.81 -27.41 -54.89
N THR A 64 29.73 -28.11 -54.53
CA THR A 64 28.59 -28.45 -55.38
C THR A 64 27.72 -27.19 -55.59
N PRO A 65 27.11 -26.93 -56.76
CA PRO A 65 26.27 -25.74 -56.94
C PRO A 65 25.00 -25.82 -56.06
N PRO A 66 24.65 -24.77 -55.31
CA PRO A 66 23.44 -24.74 -54.51
C PRO A 66 22.17 -24.58 -55.38
N PRO A 67 21.01 -25.06 -54.89
CA PRO A 67 19.74 -24.89 -55.59
C PRO A 67 19.34 -23.41 -55.62
N THR A 68 18.74 -23.00 -56.73
CA THR A 68 18.19 -21.66 -56.95
C THR A 68 17.13 -21.35 -55.90
N THR A 69 17.44 -20.48 -54.94
CA THR A 69 16.45 -19.91 -54.03
C THR A 69 15.85 -18.67 -54.70
N THR A 70 14.57 -18.76 -55.06
CA THR A 70 13.74 -17.61 -55.37
C THR A 70 13.67 -16.73 -54.12
N SER A 71 14.30 -15.57 -54.14
CA SER A 71 14.22 -14.58 -53.07
C SER A 71 12.85 -13.93 -53.09
N THR A 72 11.95 -14.37 -52.21
CA THR A 72 10.78 -13.57 -51.81
C THR A 72 11.30 -12.34 -51.06
N PRO A 73 10.87 -11.11 -51.39
CA PRO A 73 11.29 -9.94 -50.64
C PRO A 73 10.88 -10.08 -49.16
N PRO A 74 11.68 -9.55 -48.21
CA PRO A 74 11.34 -9.58 -46.80
C PRO A 74 9.96 -8.92 -46.58
N PRO A 75 9.15 -9.43 -45.65
CA PRO A 75 7.85 -8.83 -45.35
C PRO A 75 8.11 -7.39 -44.91
N THR A 76 7.53 -6.44 -45.64
CA THR A 76 7.48 -5.05 -45.22
C THR A 76 6.70 -5.02 -43.91
N THR A 77 7.41 -4.90 -42.79
CA THR A 77 6.79 -4.57 -41.50
C THR A 77 6.25 -3.16 -41.65
N THR A 78 4.98 -3.06 -42.03
CA THR A 78 4.21 -1.84 -41.83
C THR A 78 4.12 -1.69 -40.32
N SER A 79 4.96 -0.83 -39.75
CA SER A 79 4.77 -0.35 -38.39
C SER A 79 3.47 0.45 -38.42
N THR A 80 2.36 -0.21 -38.09
CA THR A 80 1.17 0.49 -37.64
C THR A 80 1.64 1.40 -36.52
N PRO A 81 1.43 2.73 -36.59
CA PRO A 81 1.68 3.59 -35.45
C PRO A 81 0.97 2.97 -34.23
N PRO A 82 1.57 3.01 -33.02
CA PRO A 82 0.88 2.55 -31.83
C PRO A 82 -0.52 3.19 -31.82
N PRO A 83 -1.57 2.47 -31.41
CA PRO A 83 -2.90 3.06 -31.34
C PRO A 83 -2.74 4.34 -30.53
N THR A 84 -3.00 5.49 -31.17
CA THR A 84 -3.16 6.73 -30.43
C THR A 84 -4.44 6.52 -29.64
N THR A 85 -4.32 6.00 -28.43
CA THR A 85 -5.40 5.99 -27.46
C THR A 85 -5.69 7.46 -27.21
N THR A 86 -6.69 8.00 -27.91
CA THR A 86 -7.30 9.27 -27.55
C THR A 86 -7.88 9.06 -26.16
N ILE A 87 -7.06 9.32 -25.14
CA ILE A 87 -7.54 9.41 -23.78
C ILE A 87 -8.54 10.58 -23.80
N ASP A 88 -9.78 10.24 -23.47
CA ASP A 88 -10.85 11.21 -23.25
C ASP A 88 -10.33 12.32 -22.32
N SER A 89 -10.69 13.57 -22.59
CA SER A 89 -10.25 14.71 -21.78
C SER A 89 -10.60 14.54 -20.30
N ASN A 90 -11.71 13.87 -19.97
CA ASN A 90 -12.09 13.55 -18.59
C ASN A 90 -11.15 12.51 -17.98
N SER A 91 -10.79 11.45 -18.72
CA SER A 91 -9.81 10.46 -18.27
C SER A 91 -8.41 11.05 -18.11
N LEU A 92 -8.02 12.01 -18.96
CA LEU A 92 -6.73 12.69 -18.85
C LEU A 92 -6.68 13.59 -17.61
N GLU A 93 -7.70 14.42 -17.40
CA GLU A 93 -7.78 15.28 -16.22
C GLU A 93 -7.81 14.45 -14.94
N ARG A 94 -8.53 13.32 -14.95
CA ARG A 94 -8.53 12.34 -13.86
C ARG A 94 -7.13 11.82 -13.53
N ILE A 95 -6.37 11.36 -14.53
CA ILE A 95 -4.99 10.89 -14.34
C ILE A 95 -4.16 12.03 -13.72
N LEU A 96 -4.25 13.25 -14.26
CA LEU A 96 -3.47 14.39 -13.75
C LEU A 96 -3.88 14.83 -12.33
N LEU A 97 -5.11 14.60 -11.90
CA LEU A 97 -5.60 15.00 -10.58
C LEU A 97 -5.53 13.88 -9.53
N VAL A 98 -5.02 12.69 -9.88
CA VAL A 98 -4.74 11.63 -8.89
C VAL A 98 -3.73 12.13 -7.85
N GLU A 99 -3.89 11.71 -6.61
CA GLU A 99 -2.87 11.88 -5.57
C GLU A 99 -1.70 10.92 -5.81
N TYR A 100 -0.57 11.46 -6.26
CA TYR A 100 0.65 10.71 -6.49
C TYR A 100 1.53 10.65 -5.24
N LEU A 101 2.23 9.54 -5.09
CA LEU A 101 3.21 9.33 -4.01
C LEU A 101 4.59 9.16 -4.61
N TRP A 102 5.59 9.69 -3.92
CA TRP A 102 6.97 9.54 -4.35
C TRP A 102 7.41 8.08 -4.43
N GLY A 103 8.36 7.79 -5.33
CA GLY A 103 8.88 6.44 -5.50
C GLY A 103 7.89 5.53 -6.24
N SER A 104 7.83 4.25 -5.86
CA SER A 104 7.00 3.24 -6.54
C SER A 104 5.66 2.97 -5.85
N ALA A 105 5.28 3.79 -4.85
CA ALA A 105 4.04 3.56 -4.11
C ALA A 105 2.78 3.78 -4.96
N THR A 106 2.88 4.62 -6.00
CA THR A 106 1.86 4.87 -7.03
C THR A 106 2.33 4.45 -8.41
N ASP A 107 3.01 3.31 -8.53
CA ASP A 107 3.70 2.94 -9.77
C ASP A 107 2.77 2.78 -10.97
N VAL A 108 1.57 2.20 -10.83
CA VAL A 108 0.60 2.10 -11.92
C VAL A 108 0.07 3.48 -12.33
N GLU A 109 -0.41 4.28 -11.37
CA GLU A 109 -0.84 5.66 -11.64
C GLU A 109 0.30 6.41 -12.33
N THR A 110 1.52 6.19 -11.86
CA THR A 110 2.72 6.88 -12.34
C THR A 110 3.10 6.41 -13.73
N ARG A 111 2.93 5.13 -14.07
CA ARG A 111 3.12 4.64 -15.44
C ARG A 111 2.12 5.28 -16.39
N GLU A 112 0.86 5.39 -15.97
CA GLU A 112 -0.19 6.06 -16.75
C GLU A 112 0.12 7.55 -16.89
N LEU A 113 0.50 8.22 -15.81
CA LEU A 113 0.95 9.60 -15.81
C LEU A 113 2.12 9.80 -16.78
N GLN A 114 3.15 8.96 -16.66
CA GLN A 114 4.33 9.01 -17.52
C GLN A 114 3.97 8.78 -18.98
N GLY A 115 2.98 7.92 -19.24
CA GLY A 115 2.37 7.73 -20.55
C GLY A 115 1.71 9.00 -21.08
N VAL A 116 0.83 9.65 -20.31
CA VAL A 116 0.14 10.89 -20.75
C VAL A 116 1.08 12.09 -20.83
N LEU A 117 2.13 12.13 -20.01
CA LEU A 117 3.19 13.14 -20.03
C LEU A 117 4.23 12.88 -21.12
N ASN A 118 4.18 11.71 -21.78
CA ASN A 118 5.11 11.27 -22.81
C ASN A 118 6.58 11.31 -22.34
N ILE A 119 6.84 10.82 -21.13
CA ILE A 119 8.17 10.64 -20.53
C ILE A 119 8.47 9.14 -20.33
N SER A 120 9.62 8.81 -19.74
CA SER A 120 9.99 7.41 -19.45
C SER A 120 8.96 6.76 -18.51
N ILE A 121 8.43 5.60 -18.92
CA ILE A 121 7.41 4.83 -18.19
C ILE A 121 8.11 3.80 -17.29
N ASP A 122 8.76 4.28 -16.22
CA ASP A 122 9.44 3.43 -15.25
C ASP A 122 8.57 3.09 -14.02
N GLY A 123 7.44 3.79 -13.84
CA GLY A 123 6.54 3.66 -12.70
C GLY A 123 7.10 4.26 -11.41
N ILE A 124 8.11 5.13 -11.50
CA ILE A 124 8.70 5.80 -10.34
C ILE A 124 8.33 7.27 -10.38
N TYR A 125 7.61 7.73 -9.36
CA TYR A 125 7.32 9.14 -9.21
C TYR A 125 8.53 9.83 -8.60
N GLY A 126 9.47 10.22 -9.46
CA GLY A 126 10.69 10.94 -9.10
C GLY A 126 10.67 12.40 -9.53
N ASN A 127 11.82 13.05 -9.43
CA ASN A 127 11.98 14.47 -9.79
C ASN A 127 11.58 14.76 -11.25
N GLN A 128 11.89 13.86 -12.19
CA GLN A 128 11.53 14.02 -13.60
C GLN A 128 10.00 13.99 -13.77
N THR A 129 9.34 12.97 -13.25
CA THR A 129 7.88 12.81 -13.29
C THR A 129 7.19 14.01 -12.66
N ARG A 130 7.63 14.43 -11.46
CA ARG A 130 7.08 15.61 -10.78
C ARG A 130 7.17 16.88 -11.63
N THR A 131 8.32 17.12 -12.23
CA THR A 131 8.54 18.33 -13.05
C THR A 131 7.59 18.35 -14.23
N ALA A 132 7.55 17.26 -15.01
CA ALA A 132 6.65 17.14 -16.15
C ALA A 132 5.17 17.21 -15.75
N HIS A 133 4.82 16.66 -14.58
CA HIS A 133 3.46 16.69 -14.07
C HIS A 133 3.01 18.12 -13.72
N VAL A 134 3.84 18.85 -12.97
CA VAL A 134 3.58 20.25 -12.61
C VAL A 134 3.47 21.12 -13.86
N ASP A 135 4.37 20.95 -14.83
CA ASP A 135 4.33 21.68 -16.10
C ASP A 135 3.01 21.42 -16.84
N ARG A 136 2.53 20.17 -16.85
CA ARG A 136 1.27 19.81 -17.49
C ARG A 136 0.04 20.40 -16.79
N LEU A 137 -0.01 20.34 -15.46
CA LEU A 137 -1.10 20.93 -14.67
C LEU A 137 -1.15 22.45 -14.86
N ILE A 138 0.00 23.14 -14.83
CA ILE A 138 0.09 24.58 -15.09
C ILE A 138 -0.37 24.92 -16.50
N ALA A 139 0.04 24.14 -17.50
CA ALA A 139 -0.38 24.34 -18.89
C ALA A 139 -1.90 24.19 -19.10
N MET A 140 -2.56 23.40 -18.25
CA MET A 140 -4.01 23.18 -18.29
C MET A 140 -4.79 24.08 -17.30
N GLY A 141 -4.10 24.87 -16.47
CA GLY A 141 -4.75 25.68 -15.44
C GLY A 141 -5.39 24.86 -14.31
N LEU A 142 -4.88 23.66 -14.05
CA LEU A 142 -5.36 22.74 -13.03
C LEU A 142 -4.61 22.94 -11.69
N VAL A 143 -5.23 22.48 -10.59
CA VAL A 143 -4.65 22.54 -9.24
C VAL A 143 -3.49 21.54 -9.08
N LEU A 144 -2.60 21.79 -8.11
CA LEU A 144 -1.39 20.97 -7.88
C LEU A 144 -1.54 19.98 -6.71
N ASP A 145 -2.74 19.83 -6.15
CA ASP A 145 -2.97 19.12 -4.88
C ASP A 145 -2.54 17.64 -4.92
N GLY A 146 -2.61 17.01 -6.10
CA GLY A 146 -2.14 15.63 -6.32
C GLY A 146 -0.64 15.46 -6.54
N VAL A 147 0.15 16.55 -6.51
CA VAL A 147 1.61 16.51 -6.72
C VAL A 147 2.34 16.34 -5.39
N PRO A 148 3.04 15.22 -5.13
CA PRO A 148 3.74 15.02 -3.87
C PRO A 148 4.86 16.04 -3.70
N ALA A 149 5.04 16.48 -2.47
CA ALA A 149 6.25 17.20 -2.08
C ALA A 149 7.47 16.30 -2.28
N VAL A 150 8.61 16.91 -2.61
CA VAL A 150 9.88 16.16 -2.67
C VAL A 150 10.15 15.61 -1.27
N PRO A 151 10.34 14.28 -1.09
CA PRO A 151 10.53 13.72 0.23
C PRO A 151 11.74 14.32 0.91
N VAL A 152 11.52 14.82 2.11
CA VAL A 152 12.58 15.05 3.07
C VAL A 152 12.73 13.73 3.83
N ALA A 153 13.92 13.14 3.81
CA ALA A 153 14.14 11.86 4.49
C ALA A 153 13.73 11.98 5.97
N ALA A 154 12.72 11.21 6.38
CA ALA A 154 12.36 11.11 7.80
C ALA A 154 13.54 10.47 8.55
N PRO A 155 13.91 10.98 9.74
CA PRO A 155 14.91 10.31 10.57
C PRO A 155 14.37 8.93 10.99
N LYS A 156 15.10 7.87 10.63
CA LYS A 156 14.82 6.51 11.12
C LYS A 156 14.81 6.53 12.65
N ASN A 157 13.66 6.23 13.25
CA ASN A 157 13.50 6.15 14.70
C ASN A 157 13.61 4.69 15.18
N ALA A 158 13.70 4.50 16.50
CA ALA A 158 13.91 3.19 17.12
C ALA A 158 12.81 2.16 16.82
N CYS A 159 11.66 2.58 16.29
CA CYS A 159 10.58 1.70 15.85
C CYS A 159 10.92 0.84 14.64
N ASP A 160 11.89 1.27 13.81
CA ASP A 160 12.34 0.58 12.60
C ASP A 160 13.10 -0.72 12.93
N VAL A 161 13.51 -0.92 14.20
CA VAL A 161 14.47 -1.97 14.60
C VAL A 161 13.80 -3.17 15.32
N THR A 162 12.61 -3.00 15.92
CA THR A 162 12.03 -4.02 16.81
C THR A 162 10.61 -4.50 16.49
N ILE A 163 9.96 -4.02 15.41
CA ILE A 163 8.55 -4.33 15.03
C ILE A 163 7.65 -4.52 16.27
N SER A 164 7.55 -3.47 17.08
CA SER A 164 6.60 -3.40 18.19
C SER A 164 5.69 -2.21 17.94
N TYR A 165 4.39 -2.48 17.72
CA TYR A 165 3.39 -1.42 17.51
C TYR A 165 3.34 -0.43 18.67
N SER A 166 3.77 -0.84 19.87
CA SER A 166 3.80 0.00 21.08
C SER A 166 4.59 1.30 20.95
N CYS A 167 5.49 1.40 19.97
CA CYS A 167 6.26 2.60 19.73
C CYS A 167 5.66 3.50 18.64
N TYR A 168 4.65 3.04 17.90
CA TYR A 168 3.99 3.84 16.88
C TYR A 168 3.14 4.93 17.53
N PRO A 169 3.21 6.19 17.05
CA PRO A 169 2.36 7.25 17.55
C PRO A 169 0.89 6.89 17.32
N GLY A 170 0.07 7.04 18.35
CA GLY A 170 -1.37 6.74 18.28
C GLY A 170 -1.76 5.28 18.52
N TYR A 171 -0.80 4.36 18.67
CA TYR A 171 -1.11 2.98 19.07
C TYR A 171 -1.81 2.95 20.45
N SER A 172 -2.99 2.32 20.52
CA SER A 172 -3.71 2.09 21.77
C SER A 172 -3.49 0.67 22.28
N GLY A 173 -3.63 -0.32 21.39
CA GLY A 173 -3.44 -1.73 21.69
C GLY A 173 -4.54 -2.40 22.51
N ASN A 174 -5.58 -1.67 22.93
CA ASN A 174 -6.66 -2.14 23.80
C ASN A 174 -7.42 -3.34 23.21
N HIS A 175 -7.54 -3.38 21.88
CA HIS A 175 -8.25 -4.41 21.10
C HIS A 175 -7.33 -5.10 20.08
N GLN A 176 -6.00 -5.02 20.24
CA GLN A 176 -5.06 -5.47 19.20
C GLN A 176 -5.20 -6.95 18.83
N ALA A 177 -5.38 -7.84 19.81
CA ALA A 177 -5.54 -9.27 19.57
C ALA A 177 -6.87 -9.59 18.88
N GLU A 178 -7.97 -8.99 19.37
CA GLU A 178 -9.32 -9.12 18.79
C GLU A 178 -9.34 -8.63 17.33
N LEU A 179 -8.67 -7.50 17.07
CA LEU A 179 -8.58 -6.92 15.73
C LEU A 179 -7.82 -7.84 14.77
N VAL A 180 -6.67 -8.37 15.17
CA VAL A 180 -5.87 -9.28 14.34
C VAL A 180 -6.66 -10.56 14.05
N GLU A 181 -7.26 -11.16 15.08
CA GLU A 181 -8.09 -12.36 14.91
C GLU A 181 -9.25 -12.10 13.93
N TYR A 182 -9.87 -10.92 13.98
CA TYR A 182 -10.93 -10.55 13.04
C TYR A 182 -10.42 -10.53 11.58
N PHE A 183 -9.30 -9.85 11.32
CA PHE A 183 -8.71 -9.78 9.96
C PHE A 183 -8.22 -11.13 9.44
N GLU A 184 -7.84 -12.05 10.33
CA GLU A 184 -7.36 -13.38 9.95
C GLU A 184 -8.46 -14.41 9.74
N THR A 185 -9.66 -14.20 10.33
CA THR A 185 -10.68 -15.26 10.41
C THR A 185 -12.09 -14.86 10.01
N GLN A 186 -12.44 -13.57 10.07
CA GLN A 186 -13.83 -13.11 9.89
C GLN A 186 -14.07 -12.38 8.57
N LEU A 187 -13.02 -11.87 7.92
CA LEU A 187 -13.17 -11.27 6.60
C LEU A 187 -13.48 -12.33 5.52
N PRO A 188 -14.11 -11.94 4.39
CA PRO A 188 -14.13 -12.77 3.20
C PRO A 188 -12.72 -13.24 2.81
N GLN A 189 -12.58 -14.48 2.36
CA GLN A 189 -11.25 -15.08 2.10
C GLN A 189 -10.38 -14.25 1.16
N TYR A 190 -10.98 -13.62 0.14
CA TYR A 190 -10.29 -12.72 -0.78
C TYR A 190 -9.61 -11.55 -0.04
N LEU A 191 -10.31 -10.96 0.93
CA LEU A 191 -9.79 -9.86 1.73
C LEU A 191 -8.77 -10.35 2.77
N ILE A 192 -8.97 -11.53 3.38
CA ILE A 192 -7.94 -12.16 4.23
C ILE A 192 -6.62 -12.32 3.46
N ASP A 193 -6.68 -12.84 2.23
CA ASP A 193 -5.50 -13.04 1.39
C ASP A 193 -4.84 -11.72 0.97
N THR A 194 -5.66 -10.70 0.72
CA THR A 194 -5.23 -9.33 0.40
C THR A 194 -4.51 -8.68 1.57
N THR A 195 -5.08 -8.74 2.78
CA THR A 195 -4.53 -8.07 3.96
C THR A 195 -3.40 -8.85 4.62
N ARG A 196 -3.12 -10.08 4.16
CA ARG A 196 -2.01 -10.90 4.65
C ARG A 196 -0.67 -10.18 4.43
N GLY A 197 -0.01 -9.87 5.54
CA GLY A 197 1.28 -9.18 5.55
C GLY A 197 1.19 -7.67 5.75
N LEU A 198 -0.02 -7.10 5.81
CA LEU A 198 -0.22 -5.73 6.28
C LEU A 198 -0.10 -5.65 7.80
N GLN A 199 0.29 -4.48 8.28
CA GLN A 199 0.29 -4.19 9.71
C GLN A 199 -1.12 -3.83 10.15
N ILE A 200 -1.78 -4.71 10.90
CA ILE A 200 -3.11 -4.44 11.45
C ILE A 200 -2.95 -3.81 12.82
N ILE A 201 -3.37 -2.56 12.99
CA ILE A 201 -3.03 -1.74 14.17
C ILE A 201 -4.30 -1.21 14.83
N ASN A 202 -4.45 -1.49 16.12
CA ASN A 202 -5.47 -0.84 16.95
C ASN A 202 -4.92 0.46 17.55
N GLY A 203 -5.48 1.58 17.12
CA GLY A 203 -5.03 2.91 17.51
C GLY A 203 -5.59 4.02 16.63
N CYS A 204 -5.11 5.23 16.88
CA CYS A 204 -5.48 6.42 16.13
C CYS A 204 -4.40 6.71 15.08
N THR A 205 -4.80 6.89 13.82
CA THR A 205 -3.84 7.09 12.74
C THR A 205 -3.11 8.44 12.89
N PRO A 206 -1.77 8.48 12.73
CA PRO A 206 -1.02 9.74 12.70
C PRO A 206 -1.46 10.68 11.57
N SER A 207 -1.94 10.12 10.46
CA SER A 207 -2.33 10.85 9.24
C SER A 207 -3.48 11.84 9.45
N ALA A 208 -4.37 11.59 10.41
CA ALA A 208 -5.58 12.40 10.61
C ALA A 208 -5.28 13.88 10.90
N ALA A 209 -4.14 14.17 11.56
CA ALA A 209 -3.71 15.54 11.82
C ALA A 209 -3.23 16.27 10.55
N TYR A 210 -2.66 15.55 9.58
CA TYR A 210 -2.18 16.11 8.32
C TYR A 210 -3.34 16.44 7.35
N ILE A 211 -4.39 15.61 7.32
CA ILE A 211 -5.53 15.76 6.40
C ILE A 211 -6.39 17.01 6.71
N GLY A 212 -5.97 17.86 7.66
CA GLY A 212 -6.46 19.23 7.81
C GLY A 212 -7.93 19.35 8.25
N ARG A 213 -8.56 18.24 8.65
CA ARG A 213 -9.89 18.27 9.25
C ARG A 213 -9.74 18.50 10.76
N PRO A 214 -10.61 19.30 11.41
CA PRO A 214 -10.71 19.37 12.87
C PRO A 214 -11.34 18.09 13.45
N VAL A 215 -10.80 16.94 13.04
CA VAL A 215 -11.23 15.62 13.48
C VAL A 215 -10.21 15.11 14.50
N ASP A 216 -10.73 14.67 15.64
CA ASP A 216 -9.96 13.87 16.56
C ASP A 216 -9.35 12.69 15.78
N PRO A 217 -8.01 12.47 15.83
CA PRO A 217 -7.34 11.37 15.11
C PRO A 217 -7.94 10.00 15.36
N CYS A 218 -8.63 9.83 16.49
CA CYS A 218 -9.28 8.59 16.89
C CYS A 218 -10.68 8.40 16.28
N THR A 219 -11.15 9.33 15.44
CA THR A 219 -12.42 9.22 14.71
C THR A 219 -12.26 8.70 13.28
N VAL A 220 -11.02 8.56 12.82
CA VAL A 220 -10.68 8.10 11.47
C VAL A 220 -10.09 6.69 11.56
N ASN A 221 -10.60 5.79 10.72
CA ASN A 221 -9.95 4.53 10.39
C ASN A 221 -9.38 4.68 8.98
N VAL A 222 -8.28 4.00 8.67
CA VAL A 222 -7.61 4.17 7.38
C VAL A 222 -6.74 2.98 7.02
N PHE A 223 -6.77 2.59 5.75
CA PHE A 223 -5.67 1.88 5.11
C PHE A 223 -4.57 2.87 4.69
N ASP A 224 -3.45 2.86 5.40
CA ASP A 224 -2.31 3.76 5.22
C ASP A 224 -1.15 3.03 4.53
N MET A 225 -1.29 2.82 3.22
CA MET A 225 -0.18 2.37 2.38
C MET A 225 1.05 3.30 2.47
N PRO A 226 0.91 4.64 2.42
CA PRO A 226 2.07 5.53 2.37
C PRO A 226 2.80 5.67 3.71
N GLY A 227 2.13 5.40 4.83
CA GLY A 227 2.68 5.63 6.17
C GLY A 227 2.71 7.12 6.49
N TRP A 228 1.59 7.82 6.34
CA TRP A 228 1.48 9.25 6.57
C TRP A 228 1.69 9.60 8.05
N GLY A 229 2.57 10.56 8.30
CA GLY A 229 2.79 11.20 9.59
C GLY A 229 1.88 12.41 9.81
N ALA A 230 1.79 12.85 11.06
CA ALA A 230 1.02 14.04 11.44
C ALA A 230 1.56 15.35 10.80
N ASP A 231 2.81 15.34 10.35
CA ASP A 231 3.49 16.43 9.67
C ASP A 231 3.40 16.34 8.13
N GLY A 232 2.71 15.34 7.59
CA GLY A 232 2.67 15.06 6.15
C GLY A 232 3.92 14.34 5.64
N SER A 233 4.75 13.74 6.50
CA SER A 233 5.80 12.82 6.04
C SER A 233 5.19 11.50 5.58
N THR A 234 5.83 10.82 4.63
CA THR A 234 5.49 9.45 4.18
C THR A 234 6.67 8.51 4.38
N GLY A 235 6.44 7.19 4.32
CA GLY A 235 7.48 6.17 4.44
C GLY A 235 7.89 5.89 5.89
N ASN A 236 7.02 6.23 6.85
CA ASN A 236 7.22 5.89 8.25
C ASN A 236 7.10 4.37 8.47
N ALA A 237 7.56 3.88 9.63
CA ALA A 237 7.58 2.44 9.97
C ALA A 237 6.18 1.78 9.92
N TRP A 238 5.10 2.55 10.04
CA TRP A 238 3.72 2.08 9.93
C TRP A 238 3.17 2.13 8.48
N ALA A 239 3.98 2.33 7.45
CA ALA A 239 3.51 2.16 6.07
C ALA A 239 2.94 0.74 5.85
N TYR A 240 2.02 0.61 4.90
CA TYR A 240 1.27 -0.63 4.65
C TYR A 240 0.53 -1.14 5.89
N SER A 241 -0.19 -0.23 6.55
CA SER A 241 -0.98 -0.56 7.73
C SER A 241 -2.48 -0.31 7.55
N ILE A 242 -3.29 -0.98 8.35
CA ILE A 242 -4.70 -0.64 8.57
C ILE A 242 -4.84 -0.22 10.02
N TRP A 243 -5.29 1.02 10.24
CA TRP A 243 -5.53 1.59 11.56
C TRP A 243 -7.03 1.54 11.88
N ILE A 244 -7.39 0.86 12.97
CA ILE A 244 -8.75 0.84 13.52
C ILE A 244 -8.76 1.37 14.95
N SER A 245 -9.53 2.43 15.19
CA SER A 245 -9.61 3.07 16.50
C SER A 245 -10.48 2.30 17.48
N ASP A 246 -10.24 2.50 18.79
CA ASP A 246 -11.03 1.89 19.87
C ASP A 246 -12.53 2.18 19.75
N ALA A 247 -12.90 3.35 19.20
CA ALA A 247 -14.30 3.74 19.03
C ALA A 247 -15.07 2.79 18.08
N THR A 248 -14.37 2.02 17.24
CA THR A 248 -14.97 1.02 16.34
C THR A 248 -15.49 -0.21 17.10
N PHE A 249 -14.87 -0.56 18.23
CA PHE A 249 -15.23 -1.71 19.07
C PHE A 249 -16.48 -1.49 19.93
N SER A 250 -17.10 -0.30 19.83
CA SER A 250 -18.40 0.00 20.46
C SER A 250 -19.54 -0.93 20.02
N SER A 251 -19.42 -1.60 18.86
CA SER A 251 -20.35 -2.66 18.44
C SER A 251 -19.74 -3.55 17.35
N THR A 252 -20.12 -4.83 17.30
CA THR A 252 -19.66 -5.78 16.27
C THR A 252 -19.99 -5.34 14.85
N ARG A 253 -21.17 -4.76 14.61
CA ARG A 253 -21.57 -4.28 13.27
C ARG A 253 -20.70 -3.13 12.77
N LYS A 254 -20.21 -2.29 13.67
CA LYS A 254 -19.31 -1.19 13.30
C LYS A 254 -17.93 -1.73 12.94
N LEU A 255 -17.40 -2.70 13.70
CA LEU A 255 -16.16 -3.39 13.36
C LEU A 255 -16.25 -4.09 12.00
N GLU A 256 -17.33 -4.83 11.75
CA GLU A 256 -17.55 -5.52 10.48
C GLU A 256 -17.51 -4.56 9.28
N TYR A 257 -18.29 -3.47 9.33
CA TYR A 257 -18.29 -2.47 8.28
C TYR A 257 -16.91 -1.84 8.08
N VAL A 258 -16.27 -1.34 9.15
CA VAL A 258 -14.98 -0.64 9.04
C VAL A 258 -13.89 -1.59 8.55
N ALA A 259 -13.84 -2.82 9.05
CA ALA A 259 -12.83 -3.79 8.62
C ALA A 259 -12.99 -4.15 7.14
N LEU A 260 -14.24 -4.36 6.68
CA LEU A 260 -14.52 -4.56 5.26
C LEU A 260 -14.14 -3.33 4.42
N HIS A 261 -14.43 -2.12 4.89
CA HIS A 261 -14.12 -0.87 4.20
C HIS A 261 -12.62 -0.68 4.01
N GLU A 262 -11.84 -0.74 5.09
CA GLU A 262 -10.39 -0.54 5.02
C GLU A 262 -9.68 -1.68 4.27
N ALA A 263 -10.15 -2.92 4.41
CA ALA A 263 -9.63 -4.03 3.61
C ALA A 263 -9.99 -3.88 2.12
N SER A 264 -11.12 -3.24 1.80
CA SER A 264 -11.52 -2.96 0.42
C SER A 264 -10.61 -1.92 -0.23
N HIS A 265 -10.18 -0.89 0.50
CA HIS A 265 -9.11 0.01 0.06
C HIS A 265 -7.82 -0.75 -0.25
N ALA A 266 -7.42 -1.69 0.63
CA ALA A 266 -6.25 -2.52 0.39
C ALA A 266 -6.39 -3.38 -0.88
N ALA A 267 -7.55 -3.99 -1.13
CA ALA A 267 -7.81 -4.77 -2.34
C ALA A 267 -7.72 -3.91 -3.61
N ALA A 268 -8.39 -2.76 -3.60
CA ALA A 268 -8.38 -1.84 -4.73
C ALA A 268 -6.96 -1.37 -5.06
N ILE A 269 -6.16 -1.02 -4.05
CA ILE A 269 -4.84 -0.41 -4.24
C ILE A 269 -3.72 -1.44 -4.46
N LEU A 270 -3.71 -2.55 -3.71
CA LEU A 270 -2.63 -3.54 -3.76
C LEU A 270 -2.86 -4.60 -4.83
N VAL A 271 -4.11 -4.89 -5.19
CA VAL A 271 -4.46 -5.96 -6.12
C VAL A 271 -5.05 -5.40 -7.41
N TRP A 272 -6.20 -4.73 -7.34
CA TRP A 272 -6.95 -4.35 -8.55
C TRP A 272 -6.33 -3.22 -9.35
N ARG A 273 -5.49 -2.40 -8.72
CA ARG A 273 -4.65 -1.45 -9.42
C ARG A 273 -3.67 -2.14 -10.38
N HIS A 274 -3.18 -3.32 -10.00
CA HIS A 274 -2.15 -4.07 -10.71
C HIS A 274 -2.71 -5.19 -11.58
N CYS A 275 -4.02 -5.27 -11.68
CA CYS A 275 -4.76 -6.27 -12.43
C CYS A 275 -5.66 -5.55 -13.42
N TYR A 276 -5.73 -6.07 -14.65
CA TYR A 276 -6.31 -5.34 -15.77
C TYR A 276 -7.48 -6.12 -16.38
N THR A 277 -8.49 -5.37 -16.80
CA THR A 277 -9.59 -5.83 -17.67
C THR A 277 -9.03 -6.35 -19.00
N PRO A 278 -9.80 -7.16 -19.76
CA PRO A 278 -9.42 -7.57 -21.11
C PRO A 278 -9.07 -6.40 -22.06
N GLU A 279 -9.67 -5.23 -21.82
CA GLU A 279 -9.46 -3.98 -22.57
C GLU A 279 -8.18 -3.24 -22.15
N GLY A 280 -7.47 -3.71 -21.12
CA GLY A 280 -6.20 -3.15 -20.66
C GLY A 280 -6.32 -1.98 -19.68
N VAL A 281 -7.49 -1.78 -19.07
CA VAL A 281 -7.71 -0.79 -18.00
C VAL A 281 -7.59 -1.47 -16.64
N SER A 282 -6.97 -0.83 -15.65
CA SER A 282 -6.91 -1.40 -14.30
C SER A 282 -8.31 -1.60 -13.72
N TYR A 283 -8.55 -2.71 -13.02
CA TYR A 283 -9.84 -2.94 -12.38
C TYR A 283 -10.18 -1.86 -11.35
N ARG A 284 -9.17 -1.31 -10.66
CA ARG A 284 -9.36 -0.20 -9.73
C ARG A 284 -10.05 0.99 -10.40
N TYR A 285 -9.47 1.54 -11.47
CA TYR A 285 -10.03 2.75 -12.09
C TYR A 285 -11.37 2.50 -12.75
N TRP A 286 -11.50 1.37 -13.42
CA TRP A 286 -12.76 1.01 -14.05
C TRP A 286 -13.90 0.90 -13.01
N LEU A 287 -13.63 0.31 -11.84
CA LEU A 287 -14.64 0.21 -10.78
C LEU A 287 -14.88 1.54 -10.06
N GLU A 288 -13.86 2.38 -9.86
CA GLU A 288 -14.02 3.75 -9.35
C GLU A 288 -14.91 4.59 -10.29
N ASP A 289 -14.76 4.41 -11.61
CA ASP A 289 -15.62 5.03 -12.63
C ASP A 289 -17.07 4.59 -12.52
N LEU A 290 -17.29 3.27 -12.43
CA LEU A 290 -18.63 2.71 -12.28
C LEU A 290 -19.27 3.14 -10.95
N ALA A 291 -18.50 3.25 -9.87
CA ALA A 291 -18.96 3.74 -8.58
C ALA A 291 -19.39 5.21 -8.64
N ALA A 292 -18.58 6.07 -9.29
CA ALA A 292 -18.91 7.49 -9.47
C ALA A 292 -20.13 7.72 -10.39
N ALA A 293 -20.39 6.78 -11.31
CA ALA A 293 -21.55 6.85 -12.19
C ALA A 293 -22.88 6.43 -11.54
N VAL A 294 -22.88 5.95 -10.29
CA VAL A 294 -24.11 5.54 -9.59
C VAL A 294 -25.01 6.78 -9.35
N PRO A 295 -26.28 6.76 -9.81
CA PRO A 295 -27.18 7.90 -9.66
C PRO A 295 -27.43 8.29 -8.20
N GLY A 296 -27.35 9.58 -7.89
CA GLY A 296 -27.62 10.11 -6.55
C GLY A 296 -26.41 10.13 -5.61
N ILE A 297 -25.22 9.80 -6.12
CA ILE A 297 -23.96 10.03 -5.43
C ILE A 297 -23.59 11.52 -5.47
N ASP A 298 -23.10 12.02 -4.33
CA ASP A 298 -22.51 13.35 -4.21
C ASP A 298 -21.14 13.37 -4.89
N SER A 299 -20.94 14.31 -5.81
CA SER A 299 -19.69 14.47 -6.56
C SER A 299 -18.49 14.83 -5.66
N ASP A 300 -18.73 15.31 -4.44
CA ASP A 300 -17.68 15.71 -3.51
C ASP A 300 -17.07 14.52 -2.73
N ILE A 301 -17.60 13.30 -2.92
CA ILE A 301 -17.07 12.10 -2.28
C ILE A 301 -15.95 11.51 -3.14
N HIS A 302 -14.80 11.27 -2.52
CA HIS A 302 -13.68 10.59 -3.16
C HIS A 302 -14.12 9.23 -3.74
N HIS A 303 -13.86 8.98 -5.02
CA HIS A 303 -14.30 7.76 -5.71
C HIS A 303 -13.75 6.48 -5.06
N GLN A 304 -12.58 6.55 -4.44
CA GLN A 304 -11.98 5.46 -3.67
C GLN A 304 -12.81 5.10 -2.44
N GLU A 305 -13.31 6.10 -1.70
CA GLU A 305 -14.18 5.89 -0.55
C GLU A 305 -15.54 5.31 -0.98
N LEU A 306 -16.06 5.75 -2.12
CA LEU A 306 -17.28 5.21 -2.71
C LEU A 306 -17.13 3.74 -3.10
N LEU A 307 -16.05 3.39 -3.79
CA LEU A 307 -15.79 2.01 -4.17
C LEU A 307 -15.66 1.11 -2.94
N ALA A 308 -14.92 1.55 -1.91
CA ALA A 308 -14.83 0.82 -0.65
C ALA A 308 -16.20 0.62 0.02
N ASP A 309 -17.03 1.67 0.09
CA ASP A 309 -18.41 1.59 0.59
C ASP A 309 -19.26 0.55 -0.18
N PHE A 310 -19.15 0.53 -1.52
CA PHE A 310 -19.88 -0.43 -2.35
C PHE A 310 -19.34 -1.86 -2.22
N MET A 311 -18.03 -2.03 -2.02
CA MET A 311 -17.44 -3.33 -1.73
C MET A 311 -17.94 -3.90 -0.41
N VAL A 312 -18.15 -3.07 0.62
CA VAL A 312 -18.82 -3.54 1.86
C VAL A 312 -20.20 -4.13 1.54
N SER A 313 -20.97 -3.47 0.68
CA SER A 313 -22.28 -3.97 0.25
C SER A 313 -22.21 -5.26 -0.55
N PHE A 314 -21.13 -5.48 -1.31
CA PHE A 314 -20.86 -6.72 -2.04
C PHE A 314 -20.56 -7.88 -1.07
N TRP A 315 -19.68 -7.67 -0.10
CA TRP A 315 -19.26 -8.71 0.85
C TRP A 315 -20.28 -9.00 1.95
N ALA A 316 -20.97 -7.96 2.41
CA ALA A 316 -21.97 -8.04 3.47
C ALA A 316 -23.27 -7.33 3.03
N PRO A 317 -24.08 -7.96 2.16
CA PRO A 317 -25.34 -7.38 1.72
C PRO A 317 -26.24 -7.00 2.91
N GLY A 318 -26.59 -5.71 3.00
CA GLY A 318 -27.39 -5.15 4.10
C GLY A 318 -26.57 -4.58 5.26
N ALA A 319 -25.24 -4.63 5.21
CA ALA A 319 -24.36 -3.86 6.09
C ALA A 319 -24.32 -2.39 5.63
N SER A 320 -25.33 -1.60 5.98
CA SER A 320 -25.31 -0.15 5.76
C SER A 320 -24.74 0.55 7.00
N TRP A 321 -23.54 1.13 6.92
CA TRP A 321 -23.14 2.17 7.87
C TRP A 321 -22.32 3.30 7.24
N ARG A 322 -23.01 4.27 6.65
CA ARG A 322 -22.64 5.69 6.83
C ARG A 322 -23.90 6.44 7.22
N GLY A 323 -23.94 6.98 8.43
CA GLY A 323 -25.03 7.83 8.95
C GLY A 323 -25.21 9.18 8.24
N SER A 324 -24.72 9.33 7.01
CA SER A 324 -24.84 10.57 6.21
C SER A 324 -25.49 10.36 4.84
N TYR A 325 -25.70 9.11 4.39
CA TYR A 325 -26.55 8.88 3.23
C TYR A 325 -28.00 8.91 3.68
N THR A 326 -28.64 10.06 3.47
CA THR A 326 -30.09 10.22 3.62
C THR A 326 -30.89 9.53 2.51
N GLY A 327 -30.23 8.75 1.64
CA GLY A 327 -30.86 7.91 0.63
C GLY A 327 -30.09 6.60 0.48
N SER A 328 -30.83 5.50 0.35
CA SER A 328 -30.36 4.16 0.02
C SER A 328 -29.74 4.13 -1.38
N VAL A 329 -28.53 4.68 -1.55
CA VAL A 329 -27.76 4.50 -2.78
C VAL A 329 -27.22 3.09 -2.77
N LEU A 330 -27.77 2.26 -3.65
CA LEU A 330 -27.36 0.88 -3.83
C LEU A 330 -26.38 0.81 -5.01
N PRO A 331 -25.38 -0.08 -4.95
CA PRO A 331 -24.51 -0.31 -6.10
C PRO A 331 -25.35 -0.77 -7.30
N SER A 332 -24.97 -0.32 -8.50
CA SER A 332 -25.61 -0.81 -9.72
C SER A 332 -25.30 -2.30 -9.93
N ALA A 333 -26.16 -3.00 -10.68
CA ALA A 333 -25.90 -4.39 -11.04
C ALA A 333 -24.59 -4.55 -11.85
N GLU A 334 -24.26 -3.55 -12.65
CA GLU A 334 -23.01 -3.47 -13.41
C GLU A 334 -21.80 -3.35 -12.49
N LEU A 335 -21.85 -2.47 -11.49
CA LEU A 335 -20.77 -2.33 -10.50
C LEU A 335 -20.56 -3.62 -9.71
N LEU A 336 -21.65 -4.27 -9.26
CA LEU A 336 -21.53 -5.56 -8.55
C LEU A 336 -20.94 -6.67 -9.44
N ALA A 337 -21.32 -6.72 -10.71
CA ALA A 337 -20.75 -7.66 -11.66
C ALA A 337 -19.26 -7.39 -11.90
N GLY A 338 -18.86 -6.12 -12.02
CA GLY A 338 -17.45 -5.75 -12.16
C GLY A 338 -16.62 -6.06 -10.92
N ILE A 339 -17.16 -5.86 -9.72
CA ILE A 339 -16.49 -6.27 -8.47
C ILE A 339 -16.29 -7.79 -8.47
N GLN A 340 -17.31 -8.57 -8.83
CA GLN A 340 -17.20 -10.02 -8.93
C GLN A 340 -16.13 -10.44 -9.95
N GLU A 341 -16.11 -9.81 -11.12
CA GLU A 341 -15.11 -10.08 -12.16
C GLU A 341 -13.68 -9.79 -11.68
N ALA A 342 -13.48 -8.68 -10.95
CA ALA A 342 -12.18 -8.35 -10.37
C ALA A 342 -11.75 -9.38 -9.31
N VAL A 343 -12.68 -9.83 -8.45
CA VAL A 343 -12.42 -10.90 -7.46
C VAL A 343 -12.01 -12.20 -8.15
N ASP A 344 -12.68 -12.57 -9.24
CA ASP A 344 -12.42 -13.82 -9.96
C ASP A 344 -11.13 -13.77 -10.79
N SER A 345 -10.78 -12.59 -11.29
CA SER A 345 -9.65 -12.41 -12.23
C SER A 345 -8.33 -12.06 -11.53
N CYS A 346 -8.39 -11.42 -10.36
CA CYS A 346 -7.22 -10.82 -9.72
C CYS A 346 -6.85 -11.57 -8.45
N ASP A 347 -5.83 -12.44 -8.51
CA ASP A 347 -5.37 -13.22 -7.36
C ASP A 347 -4.49 -12.39 -6.40
N PRO A 348 -4.93 -12.15 -5.15
CA PRO A 348 -4.16 -11.41 -4.14
C PRO A 348 -2.84 -12.09 -3.74
N ASN A 349 -2.65 -13.37 -4.06
CA ASN A 349 -1.43 -14.11 -3.71
C ASN A 349 -0.33 -13.97 -4.76
N THR A 350 -0.64 -13.52 -5.98
CA THR A 350 0.33 -13.38 -7.08
C THR A 350 0.57 -11.93 -7.49
N VAL A 351 -0.38 -11.03 -7.20
CA VAL A 351 -0.28 -9.59 -7.49
C VAL A 351 0.48 -8.86 -6.37
N TYR A 352 1.27 -7.84 -6.74
CA TYR A 352 2.25 -7.09 -5.93
C TYR A 352 1.88 -6.95 -4.45
N LYS A 353 2.60 -7.64 -3.57
CA LYS A 353 2.62 -7.36 -2.14
C LYS A 353 3.74 -6.34 -1.93
N GLY A 354 3.40 -5.16 -1.38
CA GLY A 354 4.38 -4.16 -0.95
C GLY A 354 5.47 -4.79 -0.07
N PRO A 355 6.56 -4.07 0.26
CA PRO A 355 7.60 -4.61 1.12
C PRO A 355 6.94 -5.12 2.40
N GLY A 356 6.85 -6.45 2.54
CA GLY A 356 6.29 -7.06 3.74
C GLY A 356 7.11 -6.63 4.96
N PRO A 357 6.68 -6.98 6.18
CA PRO A 357 7.36 -6.63 7.43
C PRO A 357 8.76 -7.27 7.60
N ALA A 358 9.45 -7.65 6.52
CA ALA A 358 10.80 -8.21 6.50
C ALA A 358 11.73 -7.60 5.43
N ALA A 359 11.41 -6.43 4.87
CA ALA A 359 12.27 -5.78 3.87
C ALA A 359 12.61 -4.33 4.23
N PHE A 360 13.09 -4.08 5.45
CA PHE A 360 13.89 -2.90 5.81
C PHE A 360 14.97 -3.24 6.83
#